data_AF-A0A1F4CK03-F1
#
_entry.id   AF-A0A1F4CK03-F1
#
_cell.length_a   1.000
_cell.length_b   1.000
_cell.length_c   1.000
_cell.angle_alpha   90.00
_cell.angle_beta   90.00
_cell.angle_gamma   90.00
#
_symmetry.space_group_name_H-M   'P 1'
#
loop_
_entity.id
_entity.type
_entity.pdbx_description
1 polymer ?
#
loop_
_entity_poly.entity_id
_entity_poly.type
_entity_poly.pdbx_seq_one_letter_code
_entity_poly.pdbx_strand_id
1 'polypeptide(L)'
;MIGPYHHIKTDAFRQQGEDGRPDQERSGMAFARWLASEFHERGETRATVRSENFGWSVTLRREPFVVRVECGSRDENLSDWGAYVVAQPSLAQRMFSRIEVQRQVDRLSKLLGEIVKSAPGTTPPPEE
;
A
#
# COMPACT_ATOMS: atom_id res chain seq x y z
N MET A 1 2.39 -14.75 2.40
CA MET A 1 3.44 -14.17 3.25
C MET A 1 3.15 -12.69 3.35
N ILE A 2 3.28 -12.12 4.55
CA ILE A 2 2.88 -10.75 4.85
C ILE A 2 4.11 -10.03 5.39
N GLY A 3 4.35 -8.81 4.91
CA GLY A 3 5.40 -7.92 5.41
C GLY A 3 4.91 -7.08 6.60
N PRO A 4 5.79 -6.26 7.20
CA PRO A 4 5.41 -5.32 8.24
C PRO A 4 4.31 -4.34 7.78
N TYR A 5 3.53 -3.88 8.75
CA TYR A 5 2.54 -2.83 8.57
C TYR A 5 3.19 -1.45 8.68
N HIS A 6 2.90 -0.58 7.72
CA HIS A 6 3.35 0.81 7.70
C HIS A 6 2.12 1.71 7.78
N HIS A 7 2.18 2.77 8.59
CA HIS A 7 1.10 3.73 8.71
C HIS A 7 1.61 5.16 8.69
N ILE A 8 0.71 6.07 8.38
CA ILE A 8 0.96 7.47 8.14
C ILE A 8 -0.24 8.24 8.67
N LYS A 9 0.00 9.41 9.27
CA LYS A 9 -1.05 10.37 9.58
C LYS A 9 -1.01 11.55 8.63
N THR A 10 -2.05 11.73 7.82
CA THR A 10 -2.22 12.87 6.90
C THR A 10 -3.66 12.96 6.41
N ASP A 11 -4.13 14.18 6.13
CA ASP A 11 -5.42 14.44 5.47
C ASP A 11 -5.32 14.50 3.95
N ALA A 12 -4.12 14.36 3.37
CA ALA A 12 -3.87 14.62 1.95
C ALA A 12 -4.70 13.73 0.99
N PHE A 13 -5.18 12.57 1.45
CA PHE A 13 -5.99 11.66 0.64
C PHE A 13 -7.49 11.80 0.88
N ARG A 14 -7.92 12.64 1.83
CA ARG A 14 -9.33 12.84 2.15
C ARG A 14 -10.06 13.44 0.95
N GLN A 15 -11.09 12.74 0.49
CA GLN A 15 -11.99 13.15 -0.57
C GLN A 15 -13.38 13.42 -0.01
N GLN A 16 -14.11 14.31 -0.67
CA GLN A 16 -15.51 14.56 -0.39
C GLN A 16 -16.40 13.79 -1.38
N GLY A 17 -17.54 13.32 -0.88
CA GLY A 17 -18.65 12.83 -1.68
C GLY A 17 -19.42 13.97 -2.34
N GLU A 18 -20.42 13.63 -3.14
CA GLU A 18 -21.28 14.62 -3.82
C GLU A 18 -22.09 15.48 -2.84
N ASP A 19 -22.32 14.97 -1.64
CA ASP A 19 -22.99 15.66 -0.54
C ASP A 19 -22.04 16.56 0.30
N GLY A 20 -20.78 16.67 -0.11
CA GLY A 20 -19.73 17.43 0.58
C GLY A 20 -19.20 16.78 1.86
N ARG A 21 -19.69 15.59 2.23
CA ARG A 21 -19.21 14.85 3.41
C ARG A 21 -17.98 14.03 3.07
N PRO A 22 -17.13 13.67 4.05
CA PRO A 22 -15.99 12.81 3.79
C PRO A 22 -16.43 11.46 3.23
N ASP A 23 -15.81 11.04 2.12
CA ASP A 23 -16.14 9.81 1.41
C ASP A 23 -14.99 8.81 1.58
N GLN A 24 -15.26 7.73 2.30
CA GLN A 24 -14.27 6.71 2.63
C GLN A 24 -13.80 5.91 1.42
N GLU A 25 -14.71 5.60 0.49
CA GLU A 25 -14.36 4.84 -0.71
C GLU A 25 -13.46 5.67 -1.62
N ARG A 26 -13.83 6.92 -1.91
CA ARG A 26 -13.03 7.83 -2.72
C ARG A 26 -11.69 8.16 -2.07
N SER A 27 -11.67 8.35 -0.75
CA SER A 27 -10.42 8.62 -0.02
C SER A 27 -9.48 7.43 -0.04
N GLY A 28 -10.00 6.22 0.18
CA GLY A 28 -9.22 4.99 0.05
C GLY A 28 -8.68 4.77 -1.37
N MET A 29 -9.49 5.08 -2.39
CA MET A 29 -9.05 5.03 -3.78
C MET A 29 -7.91 6.01 -4.06
N ALA A 30 -7.99 7.23 -3.52
CA ALA A 30 -6.96 8.26 -3.66
C ALA A 30 -5.63 7.77 -3.04
N PHE A 31 -5.68 7.21 -1.84
CA PHE A 31 -4.50 6.62 -1.19
C PHE A 31 -3.90 5.47 -2.00
N ALA A 32 -4.72 4.54 -2.49
CA ALA A 32 -4.26 3.40 -3.27
C ALA A 32 -3.65 3.81 -4.62
N ARG A 33 -4.23 4.82 -5.29
CA ARG A 33 -3.68 5.40 -6.53
C ARG A 33 -2.35 6.10 -6.30
N TRP A 34 -2.24 6.85 -5.20
CA TRP A 34 -0.98 7.47 -4.82
C TRP A 34 0.10 6.41 -4.59
N LEU A 35 -0.18 5.37 -3.79
CA LEU A 35 0.74 4.25 -3.61
C LEU A 35 1.17 3.63 -4.95
N ALA A 36 0.21 3.36 -5.84
CA ALA A 36 0.50 2.80 -7.16
C ALA A 36 1.44 3.71 -7.99
N SER A 37 1.24 5.03 -7.93
CA SER A 37 2.11 6.02 -8.59
C SER A 37 3.53 5.99 -8.01
N GLU A 38 3.65 6.01 -6.68
CA GLU A 38 4.95 6.02 -6.00
C GLU A 38 5.75 4.73 -6.27
N PHE A 39 5.06 3.58 -6.33
CA PHE A 39 5.66 2.31 -6.72
C PHE A 39 6.09 2.32 -8.19
N HIS A 40 5.28 2.89 -9.08
CA HIS A 40 5.63 3.03 -10.50
C HIS A 40 6.90 3.86 -10.69
N GLU A 41 6.99 5.03 -10.03
CA GLU A 41 8.17 5.90 -10.07
C GLU A 41 9.44 5.23 -9.54
N ARG A 42 9.28 4.24 -8.65
CA ARG A 42 10.38 3.44 -8.08
C ARG A 42 10.65 2.13 -8.84
N GLY A 43 10.05 1.98 -10.03
CA GLY A 43 10.33 0.89 -10.97
C GLY A 43 9.34 -0.27 -10.97
N GLU A 44 8.29 -0.25 -10.15
CA GLU A 44 7.23 -1.28 -10.14
C GLU A 44 6.11 -0.89 -11.13
N THR A 45 6.37 -1.08 -12.42
CA THR A 45 5.62 -0.42 -13.52
C THR A 45 4.22 -0.97 -13.81
N ARG A 46 3.80 -2.08 -13.18
CA ARG A 46 2.52 -2.78 -13.48
C ARG A 46 1.51 -2.73 -12.33
N ALA A 47 1.57 -1.67 -11.52
CA ALA A 47 0.66 -1.48 -10.40
C ALA A 47 -0.80 -1.35 -10.87
N THR A 48 -1.69 -2.25 -10.42
CA THR A 48 -3.14 -2.16 -10.65
C THR A 48 -3.90 -2.01 -9.34
N VAL A 49 -4.77 -1.02 -9.25
CA VAL A 49 -5.60 -0.72 -8.07
C VAL A 49 -6.95 -1.43 -8.16
N ARG A 50 -7.40 -2.06 -7.07
CA ARG A 50 -8.73 -2.68 -6.93
C ARG A 50 -9.32 -2.42 -5.56
N SER A 51 -10.64 -2.30 -5.49
CA SER A 51 -11.38 -2.30 -4.23
C SER A 51 -11.50 -3.74 -3.71
N GLU A 52 -11.35 -3.92 -2.40
CA GLU A 52 -11.51 -5.18 -1.67
C GLU A 52 -12.49 -4.96 -0.50
N ASN A 53 -13.07 -6.03 0.06
CA ASN A 53 -14.12 -5.95 1.09
C ASN A 53 -13.74 -5.13 2.35
N PHE A 54 -12.46 -4.84 2.58
CA PHE A 54 -11.96 -4.13 3.75
C PHE A 54 -10.95 -3.01 3.39
N GLY A 55 -10.95 -2.52 2.15
CA GLY A 55 -10.04 -1.47 1.72
C GLY A 55 -9.68 -1.56 0.25
N TRP A 56 -8.42 -1.30 -0.06
CA TRP A 56 -7.90 -1.25 -1.42
C TRP A 56 -6.64 -2.09 -1.57
N SER A 57 -6.47 -2.70 -2.74
CA SER A 57 -5.31 -3.51 -3.07
C SER A 57 -4.59 -2.95 -4.29
N VAL A 58 -3.28 -2.78 -4.18
CA VAL A 58 -2.38 -2.40 -5.27
C VAL A 58 -1.57 -3.62 -5.68
N THR A 59 -1.98 -4.31 -6.74
CA THR A 59 -1.21 -5.45 -7.26
C THR A 59 0.00 -4.95 -8.04
N LEU A 60 1.21 -5.25 -7.57
CA LEU A 60 2.46 -4.83 -8.21
C LEU A 60 2.90 -5.80 -9.31
N ARG A 61 2.68 -7.10 -9.09
CA ARG A 61 2.97 -8.16 -10.08
C ARG A 61 2.17 -9.43 -9.83
N ARG A 62 2.11 -10.30 -10.84
CA ARG A 62 1.45 -11.61 -10.78
C ARG A 62 2.40 -12.80 -10.94
N GLU A 63 3.59 -12.57 -11.48
CA GLU A 63 4.59 -13.61 -11.75
C GLU A 63 5.92 -13.29 -11.06
N PRO A 64 6.67 -14.32 -10.61
CA PRO A 64 6.29 -15.74 -10.59
C PRO A 64 5.19 -16.05 -9.56
N PHE A 65 4.82 -15.09 -8.71
CA PHE A 65 3.70 -15.15 -7.78
C PHE A 65 3.08 -13.76 -7.62
N VAL A 66 1.84 -13.72 -7.14
CA VAL A 66 1.14 -12.46 -6.90
C VAL A 66 1.80 -11.73 -5.73
N VAL A 67 2.13 -10.46 -5.95
CA VAL A 67 2.52 -9.53 -4.90
C VAL A 67 1.66 -8.28 -5.00
N ARG A 68 1.06 -7.92 -3.88
CA ARG A 68 0.16 -6.78 -3.75
C ARG A 68 0.41 -6.03 -2.46
N VAL A 69 -0.04 -4.79 -2.41
CA VAL A 69 -0.08 -3.98 -1.19
C VAL A 69 -1.53 -3.85 -0.80
N GLU A 70 -1.89 -4.32 0.39
CA GLU A 70 -3.20 -4.04 0.98
C GLU A 70 -3.10 -2.71 1.70
N CYS A 71 -4.09 -1.84 1.53
CA CYS A 71 -4.07 -0.48 2.06
C CYS A 71 -5.48 0.03 2.37
N GLY A 72 -5.57 0.96 3.33
CA GLY A 72 -6.84 1.57 3.73
C GLY A 72 -6.67 2.51 4.92
N SER A 73 -7.76 3.16 5.30
CA SER A 73 -7.83 3.92 6.54
C SER A 73 -7.96 2.96 7.74
N ARG A 74 -7.39 3.36 8.87
CA ARG A 74 -7.52 2.62 10.12
C ARG A 74 -8.77 3.10 10.87
N ASP A 75 -9.62 2.17 11.30
CA ASP A 75 -10.82 2.46 12.09
C ASP A 75 -11.69 3.58 11.47
N GLU A 76 -11.78 3.59 10.13
CA GLU A 76 -12.52 4.58 9.32
C GLU A 76 -12.01 6.03 9.46
N ASN A 77 -10.82 6.21 10.05
CA ASN A 77 -10.18 7.52 10.20
C ASN A 77 -9.49 7.96 8.91
N LEU A 78 -10.07 8.94 8.22
CA LEU A 78 -9.55 9.49 6.97
C LEU A 78 -8.30 10.39 7.13
N SER A 79 -7.69 10.36 8.31
CA SER A 79 -6.38 10.97 8.60
C SER A 79 -5.33 9.93 9.00
N ASP A 80 -5.68 8.66 9.15
CA ASP A 80 -4.78 7.57 9.57
C ASP A 80 -4.84 6.45 8.54
N TRP A 81 -3.78 6.33 7.75
CA TRP A 81 -3.69 5.43 6.61
C TRP A 81 -2.63 4.38 6.89
N GLY A 82 -2.88 3.15 6.45
CA GLY A 82 -1.82 2.15 6.50
C GLY A 82 -1.89 1.13 5.40
N ALA A 83 -0.74 0.47 5.24
CA ALA A 83 -0.49 -0.43 4.14
C ALA A 83 0.51 -1.52 4.54
N TYR A 84 0.41 -2.67 3.88
CA TYR A 84 1.36 -3.77 4.05
C TYR A 84 1.47 -4.61 2.78
N VAL A 85 2.63 -5.22 2.59
CA VAL A 85 2.90 -6.10 1.43
C VAL A 85 2.38 -7.50 1.69
N VAL A 86 1.72 -8.08 0.70
CA VAL A 86 1.24 -9.46 0.68
C VAL A 86 1.78 -10.17 -0.55
N ALA A 87 2.45 -11.30 -0.34
CA ALA A 87 2.81 -12.24 -1.40
C ALA A 87 1.97 -13.52 -1.29
N GLN A 88 1.42 -13.98 -2.41
CA GLN A 88 0.59 -15.18 -2.52
C GLN A 88 1.24 -16.23 -3.44
N PRO A 89 2.33 -16.89 -2.99
CA PRO A 89 2.91 -18.03 -3.72
C PRO A 89 2.02 -19.26 -3.67
N SER A 90 2.11 -20.11 -4.70
CA SER A 90 1.49 -21.44 -4.71
C SER A 90 2.10 -22.35 -3.62
N LEU A 91 1.43 -23.46 -3.29
CA LEU A 91 1.95 -24.40 -2.29
C LEU A 91 3.34 -24.93 -2.64
N ALA A 92 3.61 -25.25 -3.91
CA ALA A 92 4.93 -25.69 -4.36
C ALA A 92 5.98 -24.58 -4.18
N GLN A 93 5.66 -23.34 -4.56
CA GLN A 93 6.56 -22.18 -4.40
C GLN A 93 6.83 -21.85 -2.93
N ARG A 94 5.88 -22.11 -2.03
CA ARG A 94 6.09 -21.92 -0.58
C ARG A 94 7.15 -22.85 -0.01
N MET A 95 7.38 -24.02 -0.63
CA MET A 95 8.41 -24.97 -0.21
C MET A 95 9.74 -24.72 -0.94
N PHE A 96 9.71 -24.56 -2.27
CA PHE A 96 10.95 -24.48 -3.07
C PHE A 96 11.51 -23.07 -3.27
N SER A 97 10.69 -22.03 -3.10
CA SER A 97 11.08 -20.62 -3.37
C SER A 97 10.89 -19.72 -2.15
N ARG A 98 10.77 -20.29 -0.94
CA ARG A 98 10.47 -19.52 0.28
C ARG A 98 11.42 -18.33 0.51
N ILE A 99 12.71 -18.55 0.30
CA ILE A 99 13.75 -17.52 0.48
C ILE A 99 13.56 -16.37 -0.52
N GLU A 100 13.21 -16.69 -1.77
CA GLU A 100 12.97 -15.68 -2.79
C GLU A 100 11.68 -14.89 -2.52
N VAL A 101 10.61 -15.57 -2.09
CA VAL A 101 9.36 -14.89 -1.67
C VAL A 101 9.64 -13.93 -0.52
N GLN A 102 10.39 -14.36 0.50
CA GLN A 102 10.74 -13.51 1.65
C GLN A 102 11.56 -12.30 1.22
N ARG A 103 12.62 -12.51 0.42
CA ARG A 103 13.47 -11.40 -0.09
C ARG A 103 12.64 -10.34 -0.82
N GLN A 104 11.64 -10.78 -1.59
CA GLN A 104 10.78 -9.87 -2.34
C GLN A 104 9.81 -9.10 -1.44
N VAL A 105 9.24 -9.78 -0.43
CA VAL A 105 8.44 -9.10 0.60
C VAL A 105 9.29 -8.08 1.35
N ASP A 106 10.50 -8.44 1.79
CA ASP A 106 11.38 -7.54 2.54
C ASP A 106 11.78 -6.30 1.71
N ARG A 107 12.16 -6.50 0.45
CA ARG A 107 12.49 -5.39 -0.48
C ARG A 107 11.30 -4.44 -0.62
N LEU A 108 10.12 -4.96 -0.89
CA LEU A 108 8.93 -4.16 -1.14
C LEU A 108 8.38 -3.51 0.13
N SER A 109 8.51 -4.16 1.28
CA SER A 109 8.16 -3.56 2.57
C SER A 109 9.10 -2.43 2.93
N LYS A 110 10.41 -2.58 2.67
CA LYS A 110 11.36 -1.47 2.81
C LYS A 110 10.96 -0.30 1.91
N LEU A 111 10.64 -0.59 0.64
CA LEU A 111 10.20 0.43 -0.31
C LEU A 111 8.90 1.13 0.14
N LEU A 112 7.93 0.35 0.61
CA LEU A 112 6.66 0.84 1.15
C LEU A 112 6.89 1.77 2.34
N GLY A 113 7.80 1.41 3.25
CA GLY A 113 8.18 2.25 4.38
C GLY A 113 8.74 3.61 3.96
N GLU A 114 9.53 3.66 2.90
CA GLU A 114 10.05 4.93 2.36
C GLU A 114 8.96 5.74 1.64
N ILE A 115 8.10 5.09 0.87
CA ILE A 115 6.94 5.73 0.21
C ILE A 115 6.03 6.37 1.26
N VAL A 116 5.66 5.63 2.31
CA VAL A 116 4.80 6.08 3.39
C VAL A 116 5.35 7.35 4.08
N LYS A 117 6.67 7.43 4.27
CA LYS A 117 7.32 8.62 4.85
C LYS A 117 7.29 9.82 3.92
N SER A 118 7.36 9.61 2.61
CA SER A 118 7.33 10.70 1.61
C SER A 118 5.92 11.18 1.26
N ALA A 119 4.90 10.74 1.99
CA ALA A 119 3.54 11.09 1.71
C ALA A 119 3.27 12.60 1.87
N PRO A 120 2.37 13.16 1.04
CA PRO A 120 2.02 14.58 1.14
C PRO A 120 1.37 14.90 2.49
N GLY A 121 1.67 16.09 3.02
CA GLY A 121 1.08 16.57 4.27
C GLY A 121 1.65 15.93 5.55
N THR A 122 2.69 15.09 5.45
CA THR A 122 3.48 14.71 6.62
C THR A 122 4.41 15.87 6.98
N THR A 123 4.33 16.38 8.20
CA THR A 123 5.37 17.28 8.72
C THR A 123 6.60 16.41 8.97
N PRO A 124 7.76 16.65 8.34
CA PRO A 124 8.97 15.95 8.73
C PRO A 124 9.24 16.24 10.22
N PRO A 125 9.64 15.24 11.02
CA PRO A 125 10.14 15.54 12.36
C PRO A 125 11.29 16.55 12.22
N PRO A 126 11.41 17.54 13.12
CA PRO A 126 12.54 18.47 13.07
C PRO A 126 13.85 17.68 13.08
N GLU A 127 14.77 18.05 12.19
CA GLU A 127 16.14 17.52 12.21
C GLU A 127 16.78 17.92 13.56
N GLU A 128 17.17 16.94 14.38
CA GLU A 128 17.98 17.14 15.59
C GLU A 128 19.47 17.24 15.26
#